data_AF-A0A6C0I756-F1
#
_entry.id   AF-A0A6C0I756-F1
#
_cell.length_a   1.000
_cell.length_b   1.000
_cell.length_c   1.000
_cell.angle_alpha   90.00
_cell.angle_beta   90.00
_cell.angle_gamma   90.00
#
_symmetry.space_group_name_H-M   'P 1'
#
loop_
_entity.id
_entity.type
_entity.pdbx_description
1 polymer ?
#
loop_
_entity_poly.entity_id
_entity_poly.type
_entity_poly.pdbx_seq_one_letter_code
_entity_poly.pdbx_strand_id
1 'polypeptide(L)'
;MEDLIFVSAQPDDVYFHWQVELYLYQFAKHGIKDKCYAVFGYTGSKPSSAIVELAKTYNIRWYKDTRTDKKYIPSIVPHLMKQFVKDHPTITHNLFYHDSDIFIVKLPNFELLLSDDIGYLSDTISYIGHDYIVDCSKRYKQKHPSLPDRDILTKMCQCVDISESIVKANQSCSGGAQYLLKNTDEAYWQAVENSSNKLYTLLKSYEKSYPIDHHIQMWTAGMWAHLWEYWKLGKKTAVHPELDFSWATDSIENYYKKNIFHLAGVTNETASDKFYKGLYTSKNVFKEYLKNPGLFDHVSSKSATYPYVNMIKEYSKTLDGVPPEEELTEFGMVTEGDWKGTYYKTEKQYFGKSLWRGEKYIIFFNGRCWILTGSQYENEISETCGGFGWSKGEHPYDNCWQF
;
A
#
# COMPACT_ATOMS: atom_id res chain seq x y z
N MET A 1 -20.57 -17.71 -4.14
CA MET A 1 -19.88 -16.48 -3.69
C MET A 1 -20.22 -16.05 -2.25
N GLU A 2 -21.11 -16.72 -1.50
CA GLU A 2 -21.59 -16.20 -0.20
C GLU A 2 -20.47 -15.98 0.83
N ASP A 3 -19.42 -16.81 0.82
CA ASP A 3 -18.32 -16.74 1.81
C ASP A 3 -17.05 -16.03 1.33
N LEU A 4 -17.07 -15.36 0.16
CA LEU A 4 -15.91 -14.64 -0.37
C LEU A 4 -15.88 -13.20 0.12
N ILE A 5 -14.76 -12.81 0.72
CA ILE A 5 -14.50 -11.44 1.16
C ILE A 5 -13.34 -10.83 0.38
N PHE A 6 -13.53 -9.60 -0.09
CA PHE A 6 -12.50 -8.77 -0.73
C PHE A 6 -11.91 -7.88 0.35
N VAL A 7 -10.59 -7.85 0.49
CA VAL A 7 -9.96 -7.03 1.53
C VAL A 7 -8.66 -6.41 1.07
N SER A 8 -8.49 -5.12 1.39
CA SER A 8 -7.22 -4.42 1.34
C SER A 8 -6.83 -3.95 2.73
N ALA A 9 -5.53 -3.87 3.00
CA ALA A 9 -5.00 -3.29 4.24
C ALA A 9 -3.91 -2.26 3.93
N GLN A 10 -4.00 -1.09 4.57
CA GLN A 10 -3.16 0.06 4.24
C GLN A 10 -2.95 0.99 5.44
N PRO A 11 -1.92 1.85 5.43
CA PRO A 11 -1.81 2.97 6.37
C PRO A 11 -2.99 3.96 6.26
N ASP A 12 -3.34 4.58 7.38
CA ASP A 12 -4.20 5.77 7.45
C ASP A 12 -3.40 6.99 6.96
N ASP A 13 -3.31 7.15 5.64
CA ASP A 13 -2.53 8.18 4.95
C ASP A 13 -3.29 8.64 3.70
N VAL A 14 -3.18 9.94 3.39
CA VAL A 14 -3.90 10.61 2.29
C VAL A 14 -3.74 9.87 0.97
N TYR A 15 -2.54 9.33 0.71
CA TYR A 15 -2.28 8.56 -0.50
C TYR A 15 -3.25 7.38 -0.63
N PHE A 16 -3.50 6.66 0.46
CA PHE A 16 -4.37 5.49 0.46
C PHE A 16 -5.85 5.86 0.57
N HIS A 17 -6.20 6.98 1.19
CA HIS A 17 -7.60 7.42 1.32
C HIS A 17 -8.28 7.50 -0.04
N TRP A 18 -7.70 8.26 -0.98
CA TRP A 18 -8.32 8.43 -2.30
C TRP A 18 -8.23 7.16 -3.17
N GLN A 19 -7.18 6.35 -3.01
CA GLN A 19 -7.06 5.06 -3.74
C GLN A 19 -8.17 4.11 -3.30
N VAL A 20 -8.39 4.01 -1.99
CA VAL A 20 -9.40 3.15 -1.38
C VAL A 20 -10.82 3.59 -1.72
N GLU A 21 -11.09 4.88 -1.54
CA GLU A 21 -12.37 5.49 -1.90
C GLU A 21 -12.73 5.22 -3.36
N LEU A 22 -11.76 5.34 -4.28
CA LEU A 22 -11.98 5.10 -5.69
C LEU A 22 -12.24 3.64 -6.03
N TYR A 23 -11.43 2.70 -5.51
CA TYR A 23 -11.67 1.28 -5.82
C TYR A 23 -12.97 0.80 -5.19
N LEU A 24 -13.35 1.28 -3.99
CA LEU A 24 -14.62 0.90 -3.37
C LEU A 24 -15.81 1.38 -4.21
N TYR A 25 -15.73 2.60 -4.75
CA TYR A 25 -16.70 3.11 -5.70
C TYR A 25 -16.75 2.26 -6.98
N GLN A 26 -15.59 1.86 -7.52
CA GLN A 26 -15.50 1.01 -8.71
C GLN A 26 -16.04 -0.40 -8.46
N PHE A 27 -15.73 -1.00 -7.32
CA PHE A 27 -16.16 -2.34 -6.92
C PHE A 27 -17.67 -2.38 -6.67
N ALA A 28 -18.26 -1.28 -6.17
CA ALA A 28 -19.71 -1.16 -6.03
C ALA A 28 -20.45 -1.32 -7.38
N LYS A 29 -19.84 -0.92 -8.50
CA LYS A 29 -20.40 -1.13 -9.85
C LYS A 29 -20.43 -2.59 -10.28
N HIS A 30 -19.64 -3.44 -9.64
CA HIS A 30 -19.68 -4.90 -9.81
C HIS A 30 -20.64 -5.59 -8.84
N GLY A 31 -21.37 -4.84 -8.00
CA GLY A 31 -22.33 -5.41 -7.04
C GLY A 31 -21.67 -6.15 -5.88
N ILE A 32 -20.38 -5.92 -5.62
CA ILE A 32 -19.62 -6.60 -4.56
C ILE A 32 -19.35 -5.71 -3.34
N LYS A 33 -19.91 -4.49 -3.30
CA LYS A 33 -19.69 -3.49 -2.24
C LYS A 33 -19.76 -4.09 -0.83
N ASP A 34 -20.80 -4.87 -0.56
CA ASP A 34 -21.07 -5.41 0.79
C ASP A 34 -20.07 -6.49 1.22
N LYS A 35 -19.26 -7.01 0.28
CA LYS A 35 -18.20 -8.00 0.51
C LYS A 35 -16.81 -7.38 0.59
N CYS A 36 -16.69 -6.07 0.37
CA CYS A 36 -15.42 -5.36 0.36
C CYS A 36 -15.13 -4.73 1.71
N TYR A 37 -13.99 -5.06 2.30
CA TYR A 37 -13.49 -4.47 3.52
C TYR A 37 -12.19 -3.72 3.24
N ALA A 38 -12.09 -2.49 3.75
CA ALA A 38 -10.86 -1.73 3.71
C ALA A 38 -10.33 -1.52 5.13
N VAL A 39 -9.14 -2.04 5.41
CA VAL A 39 -8.54 -2.02 6.74
C VAL A 39 -7.44 -0.94 6.81
N PHE A 40 -7.57 -0.01 7.74
CA PHE A 40 -6.62 1.09 7.92
C PHE A 40 -5.82 0.99 9.20
N GLY A 41 -4.52 1.30 9.11
CA GLY A 41 -3.61 1.39 10.25
C GLY A 41 -3.35 2.84 10.62
N TYR A 42 -3.93 3.31 11.72
CA TYR A 42 -3.72 4.67 12.20
C TYR A 42 -2.58 4.76 13.22
N THR A 43 -1.92 5.91 13.24
CA THR A 43 -0.94 6.28 14.25
C THR A 43 -1.50 7.40 15.14
N GLY A 44 -1.05 7.49 16.39
CA GLY A 44 -1.57 8.48 17.34
C GLY A 44 -2.71 7.95 18.21
N SER A 45 -3.62 8.86 18.61
CA SER A 45 -4.71 8.57 19.56
C SER A 45 -6.02 8.16 18.88
N LYS A 46 -6.28 8.61 17.65
CA LYS A 46 -7.52 8.35 16.91
C LYS A 46 -7.26 8.24 15.40
N PRO A 47 -8.15 7.55 14.65
CA PRO A 47 -8.13 7.55 13.18
C PRO A 47 -8.36 8.95 12.59
N SER A 48 -7.96 9.15 11.32
CA SER A 48 -8.25 10.36 10.56
C SER A 48 -9.75 10.54 10.31
N SER A 49 -10.18 11.79 10.10
CA SER A 49 -11.57 12.10 9.71
C SER A 49 -11.95 11.45 8.38
N ALA A 50 -11.00 11.34 7.44
CA ALA A 50 -11.23 10.75 6.13
C ALA A 50 -11.72 9.30 6.24
N ILE A 51 -11.08 8.46 7.05
CA ILE A 51 -11.51 7.06 7.20
C ILE A 51 -12.82 6.94 7.99
N VAL A 52 -13.06 7.85 8.95
CA VAL A 52 -14.34 7.93 9.69
C VAL A 52 -15.49 8.32 8.75
N GLU A 53 -15.25 9.22 7.80
CA GLU A 53 -16.23 9.60 6.80
C GLU A 53 -16.52 8.44 5.83
N LEU A 54 -15.47 7.79 5.30
CA LEU A 54 -15.61 6.62 4.43
C LEU A 54 -16.40 5.49 5.10
N ALA A 55 -16.25 5.31 6.41
CA ALA A 55 -16.94 4.29 7.19
C ALA A 55 -18.46 4.47 7.24
N LYS A 56 -18.98 5.67 6.94
CA LYS A 56 -20.42 5.90 6.83
C LYS A 56 -21.05 5.20 5.62
N THR A 57 -20.24 4.89 4.60
CA THR A 57 -20.73 4.37 3.32
C THR A 57 -20.20 2.98 2.99
N TYR A 58 -19.00 2.63 3.44
CA TYR A 58 -18.30 1.38 3.11
C TYR A 58 -17.89 0.60 4.37
N ASN A 59 -17.57 -0.68 4.22
CA ASN A 59 -17.06 -1.49 5.35
C ASN A 59 -15.59 -1.16 5.66
N ILE A 60 -15.38 -0.01 6.28
CA ILE A 60 -14.07 0.42 6.76
C ILE A 60 -13.83 -0.16 8.15
N ARG A 61 -12.64 -0.69 8.38
CA ARG A 61 -12.13 -1.09 9.70
C ARG A 61 -10.81 -0.38 9.94
N TRP A 62 -10.51 -0.06 11.19
CA TRP A 62 -9.25 0.57 11.53
C TRP A 62 -8.69 0.07 12.84
N TYR A 63 -7.36 0.02 12.88
CA TYR A 63 -6.59 -0.49 13.99
C TYR A 63 -5.39 0.41 14.25
N LYS A 64 -4.95 0.47 15.49
CA LYS A 64 -3.72 1.19 15.83
C LYS A 64 -2.53 0.41 15.26
N ASP A 65 -1.63 1.08 14.55
CA ASP A 65 -0.35 0.51 14.12
C ASP A 65 0.58 0.39 15.33
N THR A 66 0.58 -0.81 15.93
CA THR A 66 1.35 -1.14 17.14
C THR A 66 2.66 -1.87 16.81
N ARG A 67 3.08 -1.92 15.53
CA ARG A 67 4.35 -2.53 15.14
C ARG A 67 5.52 -1.88 15.86
N THR A 68 6.38 -2.71 16.43
CA THR A 68 7.65 -2.30 17.03
C THR A 68 8.75 -2.16 15.98
N ASP A 69 8.73 -2.96 14.91
CA ASP A 69 9.60 -2.81 13.75
C ASP A 69 8.82 -2.29 12.54
N LYS A 70 9.14 -1.06 12.13
CA LYS A 70 8.54 -0.37 10.97
C LYS A 70 9.51 -0.20 9.80
N LYS A 71 10.68 -0.86 9.83
CA LYS A 71 11.71 -0.73 8.78
C LYS A 71 11.22 -1.23 7.42
N TYR A 72 10.46 -2.32 7.41
CA TYR A 72 9.79 -2.81 6.22
C TYR A 72 8.36 -2.24 6.19
N ILE A 73 8.15 -1.15 5.45
CA ILE A 73 6.86 -0.45 5.39
C ILE A 73 5.68 -1.41 5.14
N PRO A 74 5.75 -2.35 4.17
CA PRO A 74 4.65 -3.28 3.88
C PRO A 74 4.30 -4.27 5.01
N SER A 75 5.10 -4.39 6.09
CA SER A 75 4.71 -5.22 7.25
C SER A 75 3.45 -4.72 7.97
N ILE A 76 2.96 -3.51 7.62
CA ILE A 76 1.69 -2.99 8.12
C ILE A 76 0.52 -3.86 7.67
N VAL A 77 0.59 -4.43 6.47
CA VAL A 77 -0.48 -5.26 5.91
C VAL A 77 -0.75 -6.47 6.83
N PRO A 78 0.20 -7.39 7.07
CA PRO A 78 -0.06 -8.53 7.92
C PRO A 78 -0.35 -8.13 9.37
N HIS A 79 0.20 -7.00 9.84
CA HIS A 79 -0.11 -6.46 11.16
C HIS A 79 -1.60 -6.08 11.32
N LEU A 80 -2.17 -5.42 10.32
CA LEU A 80 -3.57 -5.03 10.31
C LEU A 80 -4.48 -6.22 10.05
N MET A 81 -4.10 -7.10 9.12
CA MET A 81 -4.85 -8.31 8.83
C MET A 81 -4.97 -9.22 10.06
N LYS A 82 -3.91 -9.38 10.85
CA LYS A 82 -3.94 -10.08 12.13
C LYS A 82 -5.02 -9.56 13.08
N GLN A 83 -5.13 -8.24 13.23
CA GLN A 83 -6.14 -7.61 14.09
C GLN A 83 -7.55 -7.78 13.50
N PHE A 84 -7.67 -7.60 12.18
CA PHE A 84 -8.93 -7.73 11.47
C PHE A 84 -9.53 -9.13 11.57
N VAL A 85 -8.75 -10.18 11.30
CA VAL A 85 -9.22 -11.57 11.36
C VAL A 85 -9.55 -12.02 12.79
N LYS A 86 -8.89 -11.43 13.80
CA LYS A 86 -9.18 -11.67 15.20
C LYS A 86 -10.56 -11.14 15.59
N ASP A 87 -10.89 -9.94 15.14
CA ASP A 87 -12.20 -9.31 15.38
C ASP A 87 -13.32 -9.92 14.53
N HIS A 88 -12.95 -10.57 13.42
CA HIS A 88 -13.87 -11.17 12.47
C HIS A 88 -13.44 -12.62 12.17
N PRO A 89 -13.59 -13.56 13.12
CA PRO A 89 -13.10 -14.92 12.93
C PRO A 89 -13.81 -15.67 11.78
N THR A 90 -15.03 -15.25 11.40
CA THR A 90 -15.86 -15.90 10.38
C THR A 90 -15.53 -15.51 8.95
N ILE A 91 -14.74 -14.45 8.70
CA ILE A 91 -14.46 -13.94 7.35
C ILE A 91 -13.18 -14.51 6.72
N THR A 92 -12.54 -15.47 7.38
CA THR A 92 -11.21 -16.00 7.02
C THR A 92 -11.24 -17.21 6.10
N HIS A 93 -12.43 -17.73 5.80
CA HIS A 93 -12.56 -18.96 5.01
C HIS A 93 -12.10 -18.74 3.57
N ASN A 94 -12.57 -17.69 2.90
CA ASN A 94 -12.16 -17.30 1.55
C ASN A 94 -11.90 -15.79 1.47
N LEU A 95 -10.63 -15.42 1.35
CA LEU A 95 -10.19 -14.04 1.46
C LEU A 95 -9.40 -13.66 0.20
N PHE A 96 -10.00 -12.80 -0.64
CA PHE A 96 -9.33 -12.16 -1.74
C PHE A 96 -8.61 -10.90 -1.24
N TYR A 97 -7.36 -11.07 -0.84
CA TYR A 97 -6.47 -10.00 -0.44
C TYR A 97 -5.90 -9.33 -1.70
N HIS A 98 -6.02 -8.00 -1.76
CA HIS A 98 -5.58 -7.21 -2.90
C HIS A 98 -4.98 -5.86 -2.48
N ASP A 99 -4.19 -5.28 -3.37
CA ASP A 99 -3.63 -3.94 -3.19
C ASP A 99 -4.72 -2.86 -3.26
N SER A 100 -4.46 -1.70 -2.65
CA SER A 100 -5.41 -0.57 -2.60
C SER A 100 -5.60 0.16 -3.93
N ASP A 101 -4.83 -0.19 -4.95
CA ASP A 101 -4.74 0.54 -6.22
C ASP A 101 -5.04 -0.37 -7.41
N ILE A 102 -5.97 -1.29 -7.21
CA ILE A 102 -6.49 -2.16 -8.26
C ILE A 102 -7.90 -1.75 -8.66
N PHE A 103 -8.26 -2.04 -9.91
CA PHE A 103 -9.65 -2.11 -10.38
C PHE A 103 -9.96 -3.52 -10.85
N ILE A 104 -11.21 -3.95 -10.63
CA ILE A 104 -11.75 -5.15 -11.27
C ILE A 104 -12.32 -4.71 -12.62
N VAL A 105 -11.61 -4.96 -13.71
CA VAL A 105 -12.10 -4.65 -15.07
C VAL A 105 -13.28 -5.56 -15.42
N LYS A 106 -13.13 -6.84 -15.10
CA LYS A 106 -14.15 -7.89 -15.22
C LYS A 106 -14.04 -8.76 -13.98
N LEU A 107 -15.17 -9.11 -13.36
CA LEU A 107 -15.17 -9.93 -12.16
C LEU A 107 -14.53 -11.29 -12.48
N PRO A 108 -13.45 -11.69 -11.79
CA PRO A 108 -12.91 -13.03 -11.92
C PRO A 108 -13.98 -14.10 -11.66
N ASN A 109 -13.88 -15.25 -12.33
CA ASN A 109 -14.73 -16.40 -12.08
C ASN A 109 -14.35 -17.06 -10.73
N PHE A 110 -14.76 -16.44 -9.63
CA PHE A 110 -14.47 -16.94 -8.29
C PHE A 110 -15.19 -18.25 -7.98
N GLU A 111 -16.29 -18.58 -8.65
CA GLU A 111 -16.95 -19.89 -8.46
C GLU A 111 -16.01 -21.05 -8.83
N LEU A 112 -15.26 -20.89 -9.93
CA LEU A 112 -14.20 -21.82 -10.29
C LEU A 112 -13.11 -21.89 -9.20
N LEU A 113 -12.63 -20.75 -8.74
CA LEU A 113 -11.52 -20.66 -7.79
C LEU A 113 -11.88 -21.09 -6.35
N LEU A 114 -13.17 -21.20 -6.04
CA LEU A 114 -13.67 -21.61 -4.72
C LEU A 114 -14.05 -23.10 -4.65
N SER A 115 -13.84 -23.85 -5.74
CA SER A 115 -14.27 -25.26 -5.84
C SER A 115 -13.33 -26.28 -5.17
N ASP A 116 -12.18 -25.83 -4.65
CA ASP A 116 -11.18 -26.65 -3.96
C ASP A 116 -10.54 -25.91 -2.76
N ASP A 117 -9.47 -26.45 -2.18
CA ASP A 117 -8.71 -25.83 -1.07
C ASP A 117 -7.42 -25.11 -1.53
N ILE A 118 -7.22 -24.89 -2.84
CA ILE A 118 -6.02 -24.25 -3.38
C ILE A 118 -6.10 -22.74 -3.19
N GLY A 119 -5.01 -22.11 -2.72
CA GLY A 119 -4.87 -20.66 -2.77
C GLY A 119 -4.51 -20.20 -4.18
N TYR A 120 -5.28 -19.28 -4.76
CA TYR A 120 -5.05 -18.81 -6.13
C TYR A 120 -4.43 -17.42 -6.15
N LEU A 121 -3.46 -17.23 -7.03
CA LEU A 121 -2.59 -16.05 -7.04
C LEU A 121 -2.44 -15.50 -8.45
N SER A 122 -2.15 -14.20 -8.57
CA SER A 122 -1.71 -13.64 -9.86
C SER A 122 -0.29 -14.06 -10.20
N ASP A 123 0.06 -14.06 -11.49
CA ASP A 123 1.40 -14.44 -11.93
C ASP A 123 2.45 -13.38 -11.58
N THR A 124 3.36 -13.76 -10.68
CA THR A 124 4.54 -12.98 -10.32
C THR A 124 5.81 -13.83 -10.30
N ILE A 125 5.77 -15.02 -10.92
CA ILE A 125 6.82 -16.05 -10.82
C ILE A 125 8.19 -15.50 -11.25
N SER A 126 8.19 -14.62 -12.25
CA SER A 126 9.39 -14.01 -12.84
C SER A 126 10.25 -13.22 -11.85
N TYR A 127 9.69 -12.76 -10.73
CA TYR A 127 10.42 -11.94 -9.75
C TYR A 127 10.28 -12.39 -8.28
N ILE A 128 9.52 -13.46 -8.00
CA ILE A 128 9.50 -14.07 -6.66
C ILE A 128 9.70 -15.59 -6.65
N GLY A 129 9.73 -16.25 -7.81
CA GLY A 129 9.97 -17.70 -7.86
C GLY A 129 11.35 -18.12 -7.35
N HIS A 130 11.46 -19.39 -6.94
CA HIS A 130 12.73 -20.08 -6.68
C HIS A 130 13.81 -19.76 -7.73
N ASP A 131 13.50 -19.89 -9.02
CA ASP A 131 14.51 -19.74 -10.08
C ASP A 131 15.02 -18.30 -10.18
N TYR A 132 14.16 -17.32 -9.91
CA TYR A 132 14.58 -15.92 -9.79
C TYR A 132 15.60 -15.73 -8.65
N ILE A 133 15.35 -16.34 -7.47
CA ILE A 133 16.27 -16.24 -6.32
C ILE A 133 17.59 -16.98 -6.63
N VAL A 134 17.54 -18.11 -7.31
CA VAL A 134 18.73 -18.82 -7.78
C VAL A 134 19.54 -17.97 -8.75
N ASP A 135 18.89 -17.31 -9.69
CA ASP A 135 19.58 -16.41 -10.63
C ASP A 135 20.18 -15.19 -9.92
N CYS A 136 19.49 -14.63 -8.92
CA CYS A 136 20.08 -13.62 -8.03
C CYS A 136 21.33 -14.17 -7.33
N SER A 137 21.25 -15.38 -6.78
CA SER A 137 22.37 -16.05 -6.10
C SER A 137 23.59 -16.20 -7.03
N LYS A 138 23.38 -16.57 -8.30
CA LYS A 138 24.45 -16.64 -9.30
C LYS A 138 25.10 -15.28 -9.54
N ARG A 139 24.30 -14.20 -9.66
CA ARG A 139 24.83 -12.83 -9.81
C ARG A 139 25.67 -12.40 -8.60
N TYR A 140 25.22 -12.70 -7.38
CA TYR A 140 26.01 -12.45 -6.18
C TYR A 140 27.32 -13.23 -6.17
N LYS A 141 27.31 -14.54 -6.44
CA LYS A 141 28.50 -15.40 -6.51
C LYS A 141 29.50 -14.94 -7.57
N GLN A 142 29.02 -14.48 -8.73
CA GLN A 142 29.87 -13.97 -9.81
C GLN A 142 30.64 -12.71 -9.37
N LYS A 143 29.98 -11.78 -8.67
CA LYS A 143 30.61 -10.54 -8.17
C LYS A 143 31.41 -10.78 -6.88
N HIS A 144 31.03 -11.77 -6.08
CA HIS A 144 31.63 -12.11 -4.78
C HIS A 144 31.97 -13.62 -4.71
N PRO A 145 33.09 -14.07 -5.32
CA PRO A 145 33.42 -15.49 -5.47
C PRO A 145 33.59 -16.28 -4.16
N SER A 146 33.77 -15.60 -3.02
CA SER A 146 33.88 -16.22 -1.69
C SER A 146 32.54 -16.72 -1.15
N LEU A 147 31.41 -16.26 -1.69
CA LEU A 147 30.09 -16.72 -1.27
C LEU A 147 29.89 -18.21 -1.56
N PRO A 148 29.18 -18.97 -0.73
CA PRO A 148 28.69 -20.29 -1.11
C PRO A 148 27.75 -20.24 -2.33
N ASP A 149 27.60 -21.37 -3.01
CA ASP A 149 26.56 -21.49 -4.04
C ASP A 149 25.18 -21.39 -3.38
N ARG A 150 24.27 -20.62 -4.00
CA ARG A 150 22.88 -20.43 -3.51
C ARG A 150 22.81 -19.85 -2.09
N ASP A 151 23.82 -19.08 -1.69
CA ASP A 151 23.96 -18.55 -0.33
C ASP A 151 22.74 -17.71 0.11
N ILE A 152 22.30 -16.75 -0.72
CA ILE A 152 21.15 -15.91 -0.37
C ILE A 152 19.85 -16.73 -0.27
N LEU A 153 19.62 -17.69 -1.17
CA LEU A 153 18.46 -18.60 -1.07
C LEU A 153 18.50 -19.40 0.24
N THR A 154 19.65 -20.00 0.56
CA THR A 154 19.85 -20.77 1.79
C THR A 154 19.53 -19.92 3.02
N LYS A 155 20.06 -18.70 3.07
CA LYS A 155 19.84 -17.76 4.18
C LYS A 155 18.37 -17.33 4.27
N MET A 156 17.69 -17.09 3.14
CA MET A 156 16.26 -16.76 3.13
C MET A 156 15.43 -17.93 3.67
N CYS A 157 15.68 -19.16 3.22
CA CYS A 157 14.99 -20.36 3.70
C CYS A 157 15.19 -20.58 5.21
N GLN A 158 16.43 -20.44 5.70
CA GLN A 158 16.75 -20.52 7.14
C GLN A 158 16.07 -19.41 7.95
N CYS A 159 15.93 -18.22 7.38
CA CYS A 159 15.30 -17.06 8.02
C CYS A 159 13.82 -17.30 8.33
N VAL A 160 13.11 -18.03 7.46
CA VAL A 160 11.68 -18.34 7.56
C VAL A 160 11.42 -19.73 8.14
N ASP A 161 12.48 -20.55 8.29
CA ASP A 161 12.39 -21.96 8.68
C ASP A 161 11.53 -22.76 7.70
N ILE A 162 11.87 -22.68 6.41
CA ILE A 162 11.26 -23.46 5.33
C ILE A 162 12.32 -24.29 4.61
N SER A 163 11.98 -25.52 4.23
CA SER A 163 12.85 -26.33 3.38
C SER A 163 12.95 -25.73 1.99
N GLU A 164 14.18 -25.58 1.50
CA GLU A 164 14.45 -25.14 0.13
C GLU A 164 13.79 -26.05 -0.92
N SER A 165 13.63 -27.35 -0.60
CA SER A 165 12.93 -28.29 -1.48
C SER A 165 11.46 -27.94 -1.69
N ILE A 166 10.79 -27.40 -0.65
CA ILE A 166 9.41 -26.92 -0.74
C ILE A 166 9.35 -25.68 -1.64
N VAL A 167 10.28 -24.73 -1.46
CA VAL A 167 10.35 -23.52 -2.29
C VAL A 167 10.58 -23.88 -3.76
N LYS A 168 11.49 -24.82 -4.04
CA LYS A 168 11.76 -25.32 -5.39
C LYS A 168 10.56 -26.05 -6.00
N ALA A 169 9.90 -26.91 -5.23
CA ALA A 169 8.74 -27.67 -5.70
C ALA A 169 7.55 -26.77 -6.07
N ASN A 170 7.46 -25.57 -5.49
CA ASN A 170 6.41 -24.59 -5.75
C ASN A 170 6.83 -23.47 -6.72
N GLN A 171 7.91 -23.64 -7.49
CA GLN A 171 8.39 -22.64 -8.47
C GLN A 171 7.27 -22.12 -9.38
N SER A 172 6.50 -23.01 -10.01
CA SER A 172 5.38 -22.66 -10.90
C SER A 172 4.14 -22.13 -10.17
N CYS A 173 4.14 -22.18 -8.85
CA CYS A 173 3.04 -21.73 -7.99
C CYS A 173 3.41 -20.48 -7.18
N SER A 174 4.50 -19.80 -7.54
CA SER A 174 5.04 -18.62 -6.86
C SER A 174 4.38 -17.32 -7.34
N GLY A 175 3.07 -17.22 -7.12
CA GLY A 175 2.29 -16.03 -7.46
C GLY A 175 2.18 -15.02 -6.33
N GLY A 176 1.57 -13.87 -6.62
CA GLY A 176 1.41 -12.80 -5.65
C GLY A 176 0.75 -11.56 -6.23
N ALA A 177 0.97 -10.42 -5.57
CA ALA A 177 0.24 -9.16 -5.76
C ALA A 177 -1.23 -9.29 -5.34
N GLN A 178 -2.00 -10.17 -5.99
CA GLN A 178 -3.40 -10.46 -5.65
C GLN A 178 -3.53 -11.92 -5.22
N TYR A 179 -4.24 -12.16 -4.11
CA TYR A 179 -4.25 -13.45 -3.43
C TYR A 179 -5.67 -13.84 -3.06
N LEU A 180 -6.18 -14.95 -3.59
CA LEU A 180 -7.29 -15.68 -2.99
C LEU A 180 -6.72 -16.72 -2.02
N LEU A 181 -6.71 -16.37 -0.74
CA LEU A 181 -6.23 -17.24 0.34
C LEU A 181 -7.40 -17.92 1.04
N LYS A 182 -7.17 -19.16 1.49
CA LYS A 182 -8.19 -19.98 2.15
C LYS A 182 -7.78 -20.33 3.57
N ASN A 183 -8.71 -20.18 4.50
CA ASN A 183 -8.54 -20.53 5.92
C ASN A 183 -7.29 -19.89 6.55
N THR A 184 -7.19 -18.56 6.54
CA THR A 184 -6.05 -17.81 7.12
C THR A 184 -6.43 -17.17 8.46
N ASP A 185 -5.75 -17.55 9.54
CA ASP A 185 -6.06 -17.12 10.90
C ASP A 185 -5.06 -16.08 11.46
N GLU A 186 -5.28 -15.64 12.71
CA GLU A 186 -4.40 -14.70 13.41
C GLU A 186 -2.94 -15.19 13.42
N ALA A 187 -2.72 -16.50 13.63
CA ALA A 187 -1.39 -17.09 13.70
C ALA A 187 -0.66 -17.03 12.35
N TYR A 188 -1.35 -17.30 11.25
CA TYR A 188 -0.80 -17.14 9.89
C TYR A 188 -0.35 -15.70 9.65
N TRP A 189 -1.21 -14.72 9.89
CA TRP A 189 -0.87 -13.31 9.64
C TRP A 189 0.25 -12.81 10.55
N GLN A 190 0.32 -13.28 11.80
CA GLN A 190 1.43 -13.01 12.69
C GLN A 190 2.76 -13.60 12.17
N ALA A 191 2.73 -14.82 11.61
CA ALA A 191 3.90 -15.45 11.01
C ALA A 191 4.37 -14.66 9.77
N VAL A 192 3.46 -14.21 8.91
CA VAL A 192 3.78 -13.36 7.75
C VAL A 192 4.39 -12.03 8.17
N GLU A 193 3.86 -11.35 9.19
CA GLU A 193 4.44 -10.12 9.75
C GLU A 193 5.89 -10.35 10.22
N ASN A 194 6.13 -11.44 10.95
CA ASN A 194 7.47 -11.76 11.46
C ASN A 194 8.45 -12.11 10.34
N SER A 195 8.04 -12.98 9.42
CA SER A 195 8.90 -13.46 8.34
C SER A 195 9.21 -12.38 7.31
N SER A 196 8.25 -11.49 7.01
CA SER A 196 8.50 -10.35 6.12
C SER A 196 9.55 -9.38 6.67
N ASN A 197 9.47 -9.03 7.96
CA ASN A 197 10.47 -8.16 8.61
C ASN A 197 11.85 -8.83 8.68
N LYS A 198 11.91 -10.13 9.02
CA LYS A 198 13.17 -10.88 9.07
C LYS A 198 13.82 -10.98 7.69
N LEU A 199 13.06 -11.34 6.65
CA LEU A 199 13.53 -11.40 5.27
C LEU A 199 14.05 -10.05 4.80
N TYR A 200 13.28 -8.97 4.98
CA TYR A 200 13.71 -7.64 4.58
C TYR A 200 15.01 -7.22 5.28
N THR A 201 15.11 -7.46 6.59
CA THR A 201 16.32 -7.15 7.36
C THR A 201 17.53 -7.97 6.89
N LEU A 202 17.34 -9.27 6.65
CA LEU A 202 18.36 -10.14 6.08
C LEU A 202 18.84 -9.61 4.73
N LEU A 203 17.93 -9.36 3.79
CA LEU A 203 18.25 -8.95 2.43
C LEU A 203 18.94 -7.58 2.41
N LYS A 204 18.48 -6.63 3.24
CA LYS A 204 19.11 -5.32 3.40
C LYS A 204 20.54 -5.44 3.95
N SER A 205 20.76 -6.31 4.94
CA SER A 205 22.10 -6.58 5.46
C SER A 205 22.97 -7.28 4.41
N TYR A 206 22.38 -8.20 3.65
CA TYR A 206 23.05 -8.98 2.62
C TYR A 206 23.59 -8.07 1.52
N GLU A 207 22.76 -7.17 1.00
CA GLU A 207 23.15 -6.22 -0.03
C GLU A 207 24.23 -5.25 0.47
N LYS A 208 24.16 -4.83 1.74
CA LYS A 208 25.21 -4.02 2.35
C LYS A 208 26.56 -4.76 2.41
N SER A 209 26.54 -6.06 2.73
CA SER A 209 27.75 -6.89 2.78
C SER A 209 28.28 -7.27 1.40
N TYR A 210 27.38 -7.43 0.42
CA TYR A 210 27.69 -7.94 -0.92
C TYR A 210 27.07 -7.04 -1.99
N PRO A 211 27.54 -5.79 -2.16
CA PRO A 211 26.93 -4.84 -3.09
C PRO A 211 27.03 -5.35 -4.54
N ILE A 212 25.91 -5.37 -5.24
CA ILE A 212 25.82 -5.72 -6.67
C ILE A 212 24.85 -4.79 -7.40
N ASP A 213 24.99 -4.71 -8.72
CA ASP A 213 23.96 -4.11 -9.58
C ASP A 213 22.86 -5.15 -9.83
N HIS A 214 21.62 -4.71 -10.05
CA HIS A 214 20.46 -5.60 -10.22
C HIS A 214 20.32 -6.64 -9.09
N HIS A 215 20.40 -6.14 -7.85
CA HIS A 215 20.22 -6.90 -6.62
C HIS A 215 18.84 -7.56 -6.56
N ILE A 216 18.69 -8.48 -5.61
CA ILE A 216 17.40 -9.10 -5.33
C ILE A 216 16.37 -8.04 -4.93
N GLN A 217 15.13 -8.17 -5.39
CA GLN A 217 14.06 -7.21 -5.14
C GLN A 217 13.55 -7.30 -3.70
N MET A 218 14.33 -6.81 -2.72
CA MET A 218 13.99 -6.95 -1.29
C MET A 218 12.63 -6.37 -0.89
N TRP A 219 12.06 -5.46 -1.70
CA TRP A 219 10.73 -4.91 -1.47
C TRP A 219 9.63 -5.98 -1.53
N THR A 220 9.88 -7.14 -2.16
CA THR A 220 8.95 -8.28 -2.24
C THR A 220 9.02 -9.22 -1.02
N ALA A 221 9.76 -8.87 0.04
CA ALA A 221 9.89 -9.69 1.25
C ALA A 221 8.55 -10.18 1.83
N GLY A 222 7.51 -9.34 1.80
CA GLY A 222 6.15 -9.71 2.19
C GLY A 222 5.51 -10.77 1.29
N MET A 223 5.79 -10.75 -0.02
CA MET A 223 5.27 -11.75 -0.97
C MET A 223 5.88 -13.12 -0.71
N TRP A 224 7.20 -13.19 -0.47
CA TRP A 224 7.86 -14.45 -0.05
C TRP A 224 7.33 -14.94 1.30
N ALA A 225 7.18 -14.04 2.29
CA ALA A 225 6.65 -14.40 3.59
C ALA A 225 5.23 -15.00 3.50
N HIS A 226 4.36 -14.40 2.69
CA HIS A 226 3.01 -14.91 2.42
C HIS A 226 3.03 -16.35 1.91
N LEU A 227 3.76 -16.60 0.83
CA LEU A 227 3.85 -17.91 0.20
C LEU A 227 4.46 -18.95 1.13
N TRP A 228 5.59 -18.62 1.74
CA TRP A 228 6.39 -19.59 2.47
C TRP A 228 5.74 -19.98 3.79
N GLU A 229 5.10 -19.04 4.50
CA GLU A 229 4.29 -19.40 5.67
C GLU A 229 3.05 -20.21 5.28
N TYR A 230 2.45 -19.94 4.12
CA TYR A 230 1.31 -20.72 3.64
C TYR A 230 1.70 -22.17 3.30
N TRP A 231 2.85 -22.36 2.63
CA TRP A 231 3.37 -23.69 2.32
C TRP A 231 3.88 -24.45 3.55
N LYS A 232 4.41 -23.77 4.57
CA LYS A 232 4.78 -24.38 5.86
C LYS A 232 3.58 -25.01 6.58
N LEU A 233 2.39 -24.46 6.37
CA LEU A 233 1.13 -25.04 6.86
C LEU A 233 0.62 -26.22 5.99
N GLY A 234 1.39 -26.64 4.98
CA GLY A 234 1.00 -27.71 4.05
C GLY A 234 -0.07 -27.29 3.03
N LYS A 235 -0.39 -26.00 2.95
CA LYS A 235 -1.39 -25.48 2.01
C LYS A 235 -0.79 -25.35 0.61
N LYS A 236 -1.63 -25.53 -0.41
CA LYS A 236 -1.24 -25.48 -1.83
C LYS A 236 -1.56 -24.13 -2.44
N THR A 237 -0.74 -23.70 -3.40
CA THR A 237 -1.02 -22.51 -4.21
C THR A 237 -0.99 -22.85 -5.70
N ALA A 238 -1.64 -22.01 -6.51
CA ALA A 238 -1.54 -22.04 -7.96
C ALA A 238 -1.68 -20.62 -8.53
N VAL A 239 -0.96 -20.34 -9.61
CA VAL A 239 -1.20 -19.14 -10.43
C VAL A 239 -2.38 -19.43 -11.35
N HIS A 240 -3.31 -18.48 -11.49
CA HIS A 240 -4.50 -18.68 -12.32
C HIS A 240 -4.82 -17.45 -13.21
N PRO A 241 -5.15 -17.66 -14.51
CA PRO A 241 -5.45 -16.57 -15.45
C PRO A 241 -6.59 -15.64 -15.02
N GLU A 242 -7.53 -16.15 -14.23
CA GLU A 242 -8.64 -15.33 -13.67
C GLU A 242 -8.14 -14.19 -12.78
N LEU A 243 -6.94 -14.32 -12.20
CA LEU A 243 -6.32 -13.30 -11.37
C LEU A 243 -5.22 -12.54 -12.14
N ASP A 244 -5.05 -12.78 -13.44
CA ASP A 244 -4.12 -12.00 -14.24
C ASP A 244 -4.53 -10.52 -14.26
N PHE A 245 -3.52 -9.66 -14.28
CA PHE A 245 -3.72 -8.24 -14.26
C PHE A 245 -2.85 -7.51 -15.30
N SER A 246 -3.33 -6.34 -15.72
CA SER A 246 -2.57 -5.38 -16.52
C SER A 246 -1.98 -4.27 -15.65
N TRP A 247 -0.88 -3.68 -16.10
CA TRP A 247 -0.17 -2.60 -15.40
C TRP A 247 -0.56 -1.21 -15.93
N ALA A 248 -0.29 -0.16 -15.14
CA ALA A 248 -0.47 1.22 -15.58
C ALA A 248 0.38 1.59 -16.81
N THR A 249 1.50 0.90 -17.01
CA THR A 249 2.39 1.09 -18.18
C THR A 249 1.87 0.47 -19.47
N ASP A 250 0.82 -0.37 -19.39
CA ASP A 250 0.28 -1.09 -20.53
C ASP A 250 -0.61 -0.23 -21.44
N SER A 251 -1.00 -0.81 -22.57
CA SER A 251 -2.02 -0.26 -23.47
C SER A 251 -3.43 -0.50 -22.94
N ILE A 252 -4.38 0.29 -23.43
CA ILE A 252 -5.81 0.11 -23.16
C ILE A 252 -6.34 -1.25 -23.65
N GLU A 253 -5.71 -1.86 -24.65
CA GLU A 253 -6.06 -3.21 -25.11
C GLU A 253 -5.76 -4.25 -24.03
N ASN A 254 -4.59 -4.17 -23.40
CA ASN A 254 -4.22 -5.07 -22.30
C ASN A 254 -5.12 -4.87 -21.08
N TYR A 255 -5.53 -3.63 -20.79
CA TYR A 255 -6.52 -3.32 -19.75
C TYR A 255 -7.80 -4.14 -19.93
N TYR A 256 -8.38 -4.18 -21.13
CA TYR A 256 -9.62 -4.92 -21.38
C TYR A 256 -9.45 -6.44 -21.56
N LYS A 257 -8.22 -6.92 -21.79
CA LYS A 257 -7.90 -8.35 -21.89
C LYS A 257 -7.80 -9.04 -20.54
N LYS A 258 -7.46 -8.32 -19.48
CA LYS A 258 -7.28 -8.87 -18.12
C LYS A 258 -8.49 -8.56 -17.25
N ASN A 259 -8.65 -9.35 -16.18
CA ASN A 259 -9.75 -9.17 -15.23
C ASN A 259 -9.45 -8.06 -14.23
N ILE A 260 -8.17 -7.85 -13.90
CA ILE A 260 -7.72 -6.88 -12.91
C ILE A 260 -6.79 -5.86 -13.58
N PHE A 261 -6.86 -4.62 -13.13
CA PHE A 261 -5.90 -3.57 -13.47
C PHE A 261 -5.19 -3.14 -12.20
N HIS A 262 -3.86 -3.01 -12.24
CA HIS A 262 -3.04 -2.58 -11.11
C HIS A 262 -2.33 -1.27 -11.47
N LEU A 263 -2.58 -0.21 -10.69
CA LEU A 263 -2.05 1.13 -10.95
C LEU A 263 -0.59 1.29 -10.49
N ALA A 264 0.29 0.43 -10.99
CA ALA A 264 1.71 0.44 -10.67
C ALA A 264 2.59 0.48 -11.94
N GLY A 265 3.83 0.95 -11.76
CA GLY A 265 4.87 0.95 -12.80
C GLY A 265 5.11 2.29 -13.52
N VAL A 266 4.16 3.23 -13.47
CA VAL A 266 4.38 4.58 -14.02
C VAL A 266 5.29 5.37 -13.08
N THR A 267 6.27 6.05 -13.66
CA THR A 267 7.25 6.94 -12.99
C THR A 267 7.17 8.34 -13.60
N ASN A 268 7.83 9.33 -12.99
CA ASN A 268 7.90 10.69 -13.55
C ASN A 268 8.39 10.70 -15.00
N GLU A 269 9.35 9.85 -15.34
CA GLU A 269 9.96 9.76 -16.67
C GLU A 269 9.04 9.12 -17.71
N THR A 270 8.04 8.34 -17.27
CA THR A 270 7.12 7.58 -18.13
C THR A 270 5.68 8.09 -18.08
N ALA A 271 5.44 9.19 -17.37
CA ALA A 271 4.12 9.75 -17.09
C ALA A 271 3.58 10.72 -18.15
N SER A 272 4.33 11.05 -19.20
CA SER A 272 3.95 12.12 -20.15
C SER A 272 2.56 11.96 -20.77
N ASP A 273 2.13 10.71 -20.99
CA ASP A 273 0.83 10.37 -21.56
C ASP A 273 -0.02 9.42 -20.67
N LYS A 274 0.33 9.30 -19.38
CA LYS A 274 -0.29 8.35 -18.42
C LYS A 274 -0.57 9.02 -17.09
N PHE A 275 -1.58 8.55 -16.36
CA PHE A 275 -1.79 8.99 -14.99
C PHE A 275 -0.68 8.47 -14.07
N TYR A 276 -0.01 9.38 -13.36
CA TYR A 276 1.02 9.07 -12.39
C TYR A 276 0.57 9.36 -10.96
N LYS A 277 0.22 8.30 -10.22
CA LYS A 277 -0.26 8.40 -8.84
C LYS A 277 0.74 9.00 -7.85
N GLY A 278 2.05 8.96 -8.16
CA GLY A 278 3.09 9.50 -7.28
C GLY A 278 2.97 11.01 -7.04
N LEU A 279 2.28 11.76 -7.91
CA LEU A 279 1.98 13.18 -7.71
C LEU A 279 0.92 13.45 -6.63
N TYR A 280 0.21 12.43 -6.18
CA TYR A 280 -0.93 12.52 -5.26
C TYR A 280 -0.68 11.77 -3.94
N THR A 281 0.58 11.69 -3.51
CA THR A 281 0.97 11.03 -2.24
C THR A 281 0.65 11.84 -0.99
N SER A 282 0.35 13.13 -1.13
CA SER A 282 -0.06 14.03 -0.04
C SER A 282 -1.22 14.96 -0.46
N LYS A 283 -1.94 14.58 -1.51
CA LYS A 283 -3.04 15.37 -2.10
C LYS A 283 -4.22 14.47 -2.40
N ASN A 284 -5.43 14.94 -2.12
CA ASN A 284 -6.64 14.28 -2.56
C ASN A 284 -6.86 14.54 -4.06
N VAL A 285 -6.79 13.49 -4.87
CA VAL A 285 -6.88 13.58 -6.33
C VAL A 285 -8.21 14.15 -6.84
N PHE A 286 -9.31 13.93 -6.10
CA PHE A 286 -10.64 14.43 -6.47
C PHE A 286 -10.73 15.94 -6.26
N LYS A 287 -10.24 16.43 -5.12
CA LYS A 287 -10.17 17.88 -4.84
C LYS A 287 -9.30 18.58 -5.88
N GLU A 288 -8.18 17.99 -6.29
CA GLU A 288 -7.32 18.57 -7.33
C GLU A 288 -7.99 18.58 -8.71
N TYR A 289 -8.75 17.54 -9.07
CA TYR A 289 -9.52 17.52 -10.31
C TYR A 289 -10.66 18.55 -10.32
N LEU A 290 -11.39 18.72 -9.23
CA LEU A 290 -12.46 19.71 -9.13
C LEU A 290 -11.93 21.15 -9.28
N LYS A 291 -10.73 21.44 -8.76
CA LYS A 291 -10.06 22.74 -8.95
C LYS A 291 -9.60 22.97 -10.40
N ASN A 292 -9.23 21.90 -11.10
CA ASN A 292 -8.76 21.96 -12.49
C ASN A 292 -9.33 20.80 -13.32
N PRO A 293 -10.52 20.96 -13.94
CA PRO A 293 -11.15 19.89 -14.72
C PRO A 293 -10.34 19.40 -15.94
N GLY A 294 -9.31 20.15 -16.38
CA GLY A 294 -8.39 19.75 -17.45
C GLY A 294 -7.14 19.00 -16.95
N LEU A 295 -7.04 18.71 -15.64
CA LEU A 295 -5.83 18.14 -14.99
C LEU A 295 -5.33 16.85 -15.66
N PHE A 296 -6.22 16.06 -16.25
CA PHE A 296 -5.89 14.76 -16.86
C PHE A 296 -6.02 14.72 -18.39
N ASP A 297 -6.07 15.87 -19.06
CA ASP A 297 -6.24 15.92 -20.53
C ASP A 297 -5.01 15.43 -21.30
N HIS A 298 -3.85 15.37 -20.64
CA HIS A 298 -2.62 14.78 -21.17
C HIS A 298 -2.68 13.24 -21.25
N VAL A 299 -3.60 12.59 -20.52
CA VAL A 299 -3.65 11.12 -20.46
C VAL A 299 -4.22 10.56 -21.76
N SER A 300 -3.39 9.80 -22.47
CA SER A 300 -3.72 9.22 -23.76
C SER A 300 -4.87 8.22 -23.65
N SER A 301 -5.85 8.31 -24.56
CA SER A 301 -6.94 7.33 -24.66
C SER A 301 -6.49 5.92 -25.03
N LYS A 302 -5.23 5.74 -25.41
CA LYS A 302 -4.61 4.44 -25.67
C LYS A 302 -3.89 3.84 -24.44
N SER A 303 -3.79 4.58 -23.34
CA SER A 303 -3.16 4.11 -22.10
C SER A 303 -4.12 3.25 -21.28
N ALA A 304 -3.60 2.22 -20.60
CA ALA A 304 -4.33 1.48 -19.57
C ALA A 304 -4.79 2.36 -18.39
N THR A 305 -4.18 3.54 -18.18
CA THR A 305 -4.60 4.49 -17.13
C THR A 305 -5.81 5.34 -17.50
N TYR A 306 -6.22 5.36 -18.78
CA TYR A 306 -7.33 6.21 -19.23
C TYR A 306 -8.67 5.84 -18.59
N PRO A 307 -9.09 4.56 -18.49
CA PRO A 307 -10.27 4.18 -17.72
C PRO A 307 -10.19 4.57 -16.24
N TYR A 308 -8.99 4.52 -15.64
CA TYR A 308 -8.78 4.93 -14.25
C TYR A 308 -9.06 6.42 -14.04
N VAL A 309 -8.54 7.27 -14.92
CA VAL A 309 -8.83 8.70 -14.92
C VAL A 309 -10.31 8.98 -15.13
N ASN A 310 -10.98 8.26 -16.04
CA ASN A 310 -12.41 8.43 -16.24
C ASN A 310 -13.21 8.09 -14.97
N MET A 311 -12.78 7.09 -14.20
CA MET A 311 -13.37 6.77 -12.90
C MET A 311 -13.17 7.92 -11.89
N ILE A 312 -11.99 8.54 -11.84
CA ILE A 312 -11.74 9.74 -11.03
C ILE A 312 -12.72 10.85 -11.43
N LYS A 313 -12.80 11.17 -12.72
CA LYS A 313 -13.68 12.23 -13.26
C LYS A 313 -15.15 11.97 -12.93
N GLU A 314 -15.59 10.72 -13.05
CA GLU A 314 -16.95 10.32 -12.73
C GLU A 314 -17.24 10.44 -11.23
N TYR A 315 -16.37 9.90 -10.39
CA TYR A 315 -16.52 9.95 -8.94
C TYR A 315 -16.51 11.39 -8.42
N SER A 316 -15.59 12.24 -8.91
CA SER A 316 -15.52 13.64 -8.49
C SER A 316 -16.80 14.42 -8.75
N LYS A 317 -17.56 14.09 -9.80
CA LYS A 317 -18.86 14.74 -10.06
C LYS A 317 -19.89 14.44 -8.96
N THR A 318 -19.76 13.31 -8.26
CA THR A 318 -20.64 12.98 -7.12
C THR A 318 -20.31 13.82 -5.88
N LEU A 319 -19.14 14.46 -5.87
CA LEU A 319 -18.68 15.37 -4.82
C LEU A 319 -18.96 16.85 -5.18
N ASP A 320 -19.40 17.13 -6.40
CA ASP A 320 -19.67 18.49 -6.85
C ASP A 320 -20.87 19.08 -6.07
N GLY A 321 -20.69 20.28 -5.52
CA GLY A 321 -21.65 20.91 -4.61
C GLY A 321 -21.58 20.45 -3.15
N VAL A 322 -20.70 19.51 -2.79
CA VAL A 322 -20.34 19.26 -1.39
C VAL A 322 -19.46 20.44 -0.94
N PRO A 323 -19.84 21.19 0.11
CA PRO A 323 -19.02 22.29 0.62
C PRO A 323 -17.61 21.77 0.92
N PRO A 324 -16.55 22.53 0.60
CA PRO A 324 -15.21 22.17 1.04
C PRO A 324 -15.23 22.00 2.57
N GLU A 325 -14.45 21.05 3.08
CA GLU A 325 -14.23 20.92 4.53
C GLU A 325 -13.91 22.30 5.11
N GLU A 326 -14.58 22.63 6.22
CA GLU A 326 -14.40 23.90 6.90
C GLU A 326 -12.94 23.97 7.36
N GLU A 327 -12.14 24.79 6.69
CA GLU A 327 -10.72 24.85 6.96
C GLU A 327 -10.53 25.50 8.33
N LEU A 328 -10.01 24.73 9.29
CA LEU A 328 -9.81 25.25 10.64
C LEU A 328 -8.91 26.49 10.61
N THR A 329 -9.21 27.47 11.46
CA THR A 329 -8.33 28.62 11.74
C THR A 329 -7.46 28.38 12.97
N GLU A 330 -7.84 27.41 13.80
CA GLU A 330 -7.08 26.97 14.96
C GLU A 330 -7.31 25.47 15.23
N PHE A 331 -6.33 24.79 15.82
CA PHE A 331 -6.53 23.45 16.35
C PHE A 331 -5.62 23.18 17.54
N GLY A 332 -6.06 22.29 18.42
CA GLY A 332 -5.24 21.75 19.50
C GLY A 332 -4.47 20.52 19.06
N MET A 333 -3.14 20.56 19.16
CA MET A 333 -2.32 19.36 18.97
C MET A 333 -2.24 18.57 20.27
N VAL A 334 -2.85 17.38 20.29
CA VAL A 334 -2.95 16.52 21.47
C VAL A 334 -1.92 15.40 21.38
N THR A 335 -0.71 15.68 21.87
CA THR A 335 0.45 14.78 21.81
C THR A 335 1.12 14.69 23.18
N GLU A 336 1.88 13.62 23.41
CA GLU A 336 2.76 13.50 24.56
C GLU A 336 4.06 14.27 24.26
N GLY A 337 4.24 15.48 24.81
CA GLY A 337 5.46 16.29 24.62
C GLY A 337 5.25 17.80 24.77
N ASP A 338 6.36 18.55 24.72
CA ASP A 338 6.40 20.02 24.90
C ASP A 338 5.68 20.80 23.78
N TRP A 339 5.39 20.13 22.66
CA TRP A 339 4.70 20.70 21.51
C TRP A 339 3.18 20.66 21.60
N LYS A 340 2.62 20.11 22.69
CA LYS A 340 1.19 20.22 23.00
C LYS A 340 0.79 21.70 23.09
N GLY A 341 -0.25 22.09 22.37
CA GLY A 341 -0.75 23.46 22.39
C GLY A 341 -1.76 23.74 21.29
N THR A 342 -2.29 24.96 21.28
CA THR A 342 -3.15 25.46 20.22
C THR A 342 -2.29 26.13 19.15
N TYR A 343 -2.54 25.76 17.90
CA TYR A 343 -1.88 26.34 16.73
C TYR A 343 -2.89 27.13 15.93
N TYR A 344 -2.51 28.35 15.54
CA TYR A 344 -3.34 29.27 14.79
C TYR A 344 -2.82 29.40 13.36
N LYS A 345 -3.72 29.35 12.39
CA LYS A 345 -3.40 29.58 10.98
C LYS A 345 -2.94 31.01 10.78
N THR A 346 -1.89 31.20 10.01
CA THR A 346 -1.36 32.52 9.66
C THR A 346 -1.55 32.82 8.17
N GLU A 347 -1.44 34.08 7.79
CA GLU A 347 -1.44 34.52 6.39
C GLU A 347 -0.15 34.12 5.64
N LYS A 348 0.95 33.90 6.37
CA LYS A 348 2.22 33.51 5.78
C LYS A 348 2.11 32.11 5.20
N GLN A 349 2.65 31.90 4.01
CA GLN A 349 2.61 30.61 3.33
C GLN A 349 4.00 30.10 2.96
N TYR A 350 4.14 28.79 2.99
CA TYR A 350 5.30 28.06 2.50
C TYR A 350 4.81 26.96 1.56
N PHE A 351 5.37 26.91 0.35
CA PHE A 351 5.02 25.92 -0.67
C PHE A 351 3.49 25.82 -0.93
N GLY A 352 2.82 26.97 -0.93
CA GLY A 352 1.38 27.08 -1.20
C GLY A 352 0.46 26.67 -0.05
N LYS A 353 0.98 26.43 1.16
CA LYS A 353 0.18 26.14 2.36
C LYS A 353 0.49 27.12 3.50
N SER A 354 -0.52 27.47 4.29
CA SER A 354 -0.37 28.37 5.45
C SER A 354 0.58 27.81 6.50
N LEU A 355 1.42 28.68 7.05
CA LEU A 355 2.14 28.46 8.30
C LEU A 355 1.15 28.50 9.46
N TRP A 356 1.34 27.61 10.42
CA TRP A 356 0.58 27.55 11.67
C TRP A 356 1.52 27.88 12.83
N ARG A 357 1.05 28.68 13.77
CA ARG A 357 1.88 29.19 14.86
C ARG A 357 1.29 28.82 16.22
N GLY A 358 2.11 28.17 17.04
CA GLY A 358 1.91 28.04 18.47
C GLY A 358 2.86 28.99 19.22
N GLU A 359 2.91 28.86 20.56
CA GLU A 359 3.71 29.76 21.40
C GLU A 359 5.22 29.63 21.13
N LYS A 360 5.75 28.40 21.13
CA LYS A 360 7.18 28.10 20.94
C LYS A 360 7.49 27.38 19.63
N TYR A 361 6.46 26.95 18.92
CA TYR A 361 6.60 26.07 17.76
C TYR A 361 5.80 26.60 16.58
N ILE A 362 6.21 26.19 15.39
CA ILE A 362 5.52 26.46 14.14
C ILE A 362 5.33 25.15 13.39
N ILE A 363 4.25 25.09 12.60
CA ILE A 363 4.00 24.02 11.66
C ILE A 363 3.92 24.60 10.25
N PHE A 364 4.73 24.07 9.33
CA PHE A 364 4.75 24.48 7.93
C PHE A 364 4.75 23.27 7.01
N PHE A 365 4.33 23.44 5.75
CA PHE A 365 4.46 22.41 4.73
C PHE A 365 5.79 22.61 4.00
N ASN A 366 6.61 21.57 3.85
CA ASN A 366 7.91 21.66 3.16
C ASN A 366 7.84 21.26 1.68
N GLY A 367 6.65 21.20 1.10
CA GLY A 367 6.41 20.69 -0.25
C GLY A 367 6.12 19.18 -0.30
N ARG A 368 6.39 18.43 0.78
CA ARG A 368 6.13 16.98 0.86
C ARG A 368 5.24 16.59 2.03
N CYS A 369 5.50 17.13 3.21
CA CYS A 369 4.75 16.87 4.44
C CYS A 369 4.69 18.13 5.33
N TRP A 370 3.81 18.11 6.31
CA TRP A 370 3.80 19.07 7.41
C TRP A 370 4.95 18.78 8.36
N ILE A 371 5.66 19.81 8.78
CA ILE A 371 6.81 19.75 9.68
C ILE A 371 6.52 20.62 10.90
N LEU A 372 6.75 20.07 12.09
CA LEU A 372 6.72 20.79 13.36
C LEU A 372 8.15 21.15 13.76
N THR A 373 8.43 22.42 13.98
CA THR A 373 9.75 22.88 14.46
C THR A 373 9.63 24.05 15.43
N GLY A 374 10.74 24.44 16.05
CA GLY A 374 10.81 25.60 16.92
C GLY A 374 10.62 26.90 16.14
N SER A 375 9.90 27.87 16.70
CA SER A 375 9.62 29.15 16.04
C SER A 375 10.89 29.93 15.69
N GLN A 376 11.99 29.70 16.42
CA GLN A 376 13.29 30.30 16.14
C GLN A 376 13.88 29.89 14.77
N TYR A 377 13.45 28.77 14.20
CA TYR A 377 13.96 28.24 12.92
C TYR A 377 13.14 28.70 11.71
N GLU A 378 12.19 29.62 11.88
CA GLU A 378 11.28 30.04 10.79
C GLU A 378 12.01 30.62 9.57
N ASN A 379 13.14 31.30 9.81
CA ASN A 379 13.95 31.90 8.76
C ASN A 379 14.81 30.88 8.00
N GLU A 380 14.84 29.62 8.46
CA GLU A 380 15.62 28.53 7.86
C GLU A 380 14.74 27.58 7.04
N ILE A 381 13.43 27.82 6.93
CA ILE A 381 12.48 26.94 6.25
C ILE A 381 12.85 26.71 4.78
N SER A 382 12.93 25.43 4.40
CA SER A 382 13.19 24.95 3.05
C SER A 382 12.57 23.57 2.82
N GLU A 383 12.66 23.05 1.58
CA GLU A 383 12.16 21.72 1.22
C GLU A 383 12.86 20.56 1.96
N THR A 384 14.08 20.79 2.43
CA THR A 384 14.89 19.78 3.13
C THR A 384 14.81 19.92 4.65
N CYS A 385 14.09 20.91 5.17
CA CYS A 385 13.95 21.09 6.60
C CYS A 385 13.20 19.92 7.24
N GLY A 386 13.86 19.32 8.22
CA GLY A 386 13.23 18.45 9.20
C GLY A 386 12.70 19.24 10.39
N GLY A 387 12.17 18.52 11.37
CA GLY A 387 11.65 19.09 12.61
C GLY A 387 11.53 18.04 13.70
N PHE A 388 10.91 18.43 14.81
CA PHE A 388 10.60 17.54 15.94
C PHE A 388 9.50 16.53 15.63
N GLY A 389 8.74 16.77 14.57
CA GLY A 389 7.74 15.84 14.08
C GLY A 389 7.32 16.17 12.66
N TRP A 390 6.67 15.22 12.01
CA TRP A 390 6.11 15.40 10.67
C TRP A 390 4.77 14.70 10.50
N SER A 391 3.93 15.19 9.60
CA SER A 391 2.65 14.59 9.24
C SER A 391 2.44 14.64 7.72
N LYS A 392 1.97 13.53 7.14
CA LYS A 392 1.54 13.45 5.74
C LYS A 392 0.06 13.72 5.52
N GLY A 393 -0.66 14.11 6.59
CA GLY A 393 -2.05 14.54 6.49
C GLY A 393 -2.23 15.66 5.47
N GLU A 394 -3.44 15.79 4.93
CA GLU A 394 -3.78 16.87 4.00
C GLU A 394 -3.64 18.22 4.74
N HIS A 395 -4.04 18.20 6.01
CA HIS A 395 -3.95 19.28 6.97
C HIS A 395 -3.10 18.88 8.20
N PRO A 396 -2.52 19.85 8.93
CA PRO A 396 -1.71 19.55 10.11
C PRO A 396 -2.55 19.05 11.29
N TYR A 397 -3.88 19.18 11.22
CA TYR A 397 -4.81 18.76 12.27
C TYR A 397 -5.42 17.37 12.06
N ASP A 398 -5.00 16.65 11.03
CA ASP A 398 -5.50 15.29 10.74
C ASP A 398 -5.01 14.23 11.73
N ASN A 399 -4.23 14.61 12.76
CA ASN A 399 -3.68 13.76 13.82
C ASN A 399 -2.75 12.62 13.34
N CYS A 400 -2.22 12.69 12.13
CA CYS A 400 -1.28 11.74 11.55
C CYS A 400 0.21 12.04 11.89
N TRP A 401 0.49 12.68 13.03
CA TRP A 401 1.85 13.10 13.38
C TRP A 401 2.75 11.93 13.81
N GLN A 402 3.96 11.92 13.28
CA GLN A 402 5.10 11.12 13.75
C GLN A 402 6.08 12.06 14.47
N PHE A 403 6.53 11.67 15.65
CA PHE A 403 7.52 12.38 16.46
C PHE A 403 8.81 11.58 16.54
#